data_AF-A0A1M3R0G2-F1
#
_entry.id   AF-A0A1M3R0G2-F1
#
_cell.length_a   1.000
_cell.length_b   1.000
_cell.length_c   1.000
_cell.angle_alpha   90.00
_cell.angle_beta   90.00
_cell.angle_gamma   90.00
#
_symmetry.space_group_name_H-M   'P 1'
#
loop_
_entity.id
_entity.type
_entity.pdbx_description
1 polymer ?
#
loop_
_entity_poly.entity_id
_entity_poly.type
_entity_poly.pdbx_seq_one_letter_code
_entity_poly.pdbx_strand_id
1 'polypeptide(L)'
;MKTLQFIVSLIFLAGCTDRQSKTNDISKIAYADTIIKHDTVFYNNDNNWQDGFGLTHDPDKDSIWGKSVKFYIDNPKCSPIAIDFYTGQFRPTDNNTTAALLKLATTNDNNLRPFYRWCLNKTIQIQDGALAEYTGVPARQYAEKFPKEFFTYMDIDTTKEKYNSWANAISYSGFYDMDDYKKPQDIRKRLTQTMNENCINCSEQLEKRIDKFAKDCFE
;
A
#
# COMPACT_ATOMS: atom_id res chain seq x y z
N MET A 1 -78.64 -23.82 -8.09
CA MET A 1 -78.11 -23.66 -6.71
C MET A 1 -76.83 -24.47 -6.57
N LYS A 2 -75.86 -23.93 -5.81
CA LYS A 2 -74.52 -24.43 -5.48
C LYS A 2 -73.38 -23.94 -6.39
N THR A 3 -72.96 -22.72 -6.08
CA THR A 3 -71.62 -22.16 -6.25
C THR A 3 -70.59 -22.99 -5.46
N LEU A 4 -69.53 -23.45 -6.11
CA LEU A 4 -68.36 -24.06 -5.47
C LEU A 4 -67.20 -23.07 -5.58
N GLN A 5 -66.95 -22.32 -4.51
CA GLN A 5 -65.77 -21.48 -4.35
C GLN A 5 -64.58 -22.37 -3.98
N PHE A 6 -63.55 -22.40 -4.83
CA PHE A 6 -62.23 -22.90 -4.45
C PHE A 6 -61.45 -21.75 -3.81
N ILE A 7 -61.19 -21.88 -2.52
CA ILE A 7 -60.29 -21.02 -1.75
C ILE A 7 -58.87 -21.48 -2.04
N VAL A 8 -58.10 -20.67 -2.76
CA VAL A 8 -56.65 -20.83 -2.92
C VAL A 8 -55.99 -20.10 -1.76
N SER A 9 -55.53 -20.84 -0.75
CA SER A 9 -54.70 -20.31 0.33
C SER A 9 -53.26 -20.12 -0.19
N LEU A 10 -52.91 -18.88 -0.55
CA LEU A 10 -51.53 -18.46 -0.73
C LEU A 10 -50.83 -18.41 0.63
N ILE A 11 -49.98 -19.39 0.91
CA ILE A 11 -49.03 -19.33 2.02
C ILE A 11 -47.85 -18.48 1.55
N PHE A 12 -47.82 -17.22 1.98
CA PHE A 12 -46.64 -16.37 1.92
C PHE A 12 -45.61 -16.89 2.92
N LEU A 13 -44.64 -17.66 2.44
CA LEU A 13 -43.39 -17.88 3.17
C LEU A 13 -42.56 -16.60 3.04
N ALA A 14 -42.72 -15.69 4.01
CA ALA A 14 -41.79 -14.62 4.27
C ALA A 14 -40.48 -15.23 4.80
N GLY A 15 -39.62 -15.68 3.89
CA GLY A 15 -38.23 -15.99 4.18
C GLY A 15 -37.46 -14.68 4.41
N CYS A 16 -37.39 -14.23 5.66
CA CYS A 16 -36.39 -13.25 6.09
C CYS A 16 -35.01 -13.86 5.85
N THR A 17 -34.42 -13.54 4.70
CA THR A 17 -33.00 -13.77 4.48
C THR A 17 -32.31 -12.57 5.11
N ASP A 18 -31.80 -12.74 6.33
CA ASP A 18 -30.89 -11.77 6.95
C ASP A 18 -29.61 -11.72 6.11
N ARG A 19 -29.66 -10.90 5.06
CA ARG A 19 -28.49 -10.48 4.31
C ARG A 19 -27.81 -9.43 5.17
N GLN A 20 -27.01 -9.89 6.13
CA GLN A 20 -26.00 -9.05 6.74
C GLN A 20 -25.09 -8.54 5.63
N SER A 21 -25.41 -7.32 5.18
CA SER A 21 -24.46 -6.43 4.55
C SER A 21 -23.26 -6.35 5.47
N LYS A 22 -22.17 -7.06 5.12
CA LYS A 22 -20.83 -6.71 5.60
C LYS A 22 -20.47 -5.38 4.95
N THR A 23 -21.05 -4.31 5.46
CA THR A 23 -20.40 -3.01 5.46
C THR A 23 -19.04 -3.24 6.08
N ASN A 24 -17.98 -2.99 5.29
CA ASN A 24 -16.62 -2.86 5.76
C ASN A 24 -16.57 -1.64 6.68
N ASP A 25 -17.07 -1.84 7.90
CA ASP A 25 -16.80 -0.95 9.00
C ASP A 25 -15.33 -1.19 9.34
N ILE A 26 -14.51 -0.20 9.04
CA ILE A 26 -13.13 -0.10 9.51
C ILE A 26 -13.23 0.22 11.01
N SER A 27 -13.85 -0.69 11.76
CA SER A 27 -14.01 -0.61 13.20
C SER A 27 -12.74 -1.14 13.82
N LYS A 28 -11.89 -0.21 14.25
CA LYS A 28 -10.90 -0.37 15.32
C LYS A 28 -10.06 -1.64 15.22
N ILE A 29 -9.01 -1.59 14.39
CA ILE A 29 -7.85 -2.45 14.68
C ILE A 29 -7.17 -1.83 15.91
N ALA A 30 -7.42 -2.43 17.07
CA ALA A 30 -6.71 -2.13 18.29
C ALA A 30 -5.28 -2.66 18.16
N TYR A 31 -4.40 -1.85 17.56
CA TYR A 31 -2.96 -2.04 17.72
C TYR A 31 -2.60 -1.50 19.09
N ALA A 32 -2.65 -2.39 20.09
CA ALA A 32 -2.09 -2.14 21.40
C ALA A 32 -0.56 -2.23 21.29
N ASP A 33 0.04 -1.15 20.82
CA ASP A 33 1.24 -0.58 21.42
C ASP A 33 1.09 0.94 21.30
N THR A 34 1.10 1.58 22.46
CA THR A 34 0.65 2.95 22.74
C THR A 34 0.95 3.95 21.62
N ILE A 35 -0.10 4.45 20.94
CA ILE A 35 0.01 5.65 20.10
C ILE A 35 0.18 6.83 21.07
N ILE A 36 1.43 7.19 21.35
CA ILE A 36 1.73 8.35 22.17
C ILE A 36 1.59 9.58 21.28
N LYS A 37 0.59 10.42 21.59
CA LYS A 37 0.46 11.75 20.99
C LYS A 37 1.55 12.63 21.60
N HIS A 38 2.67 12.79 20.91
CA HIS A 38 3.77 13.62 21.37
C HIS A 38 3.59 15.08 20.89
N ASP A 39 3.65 16.01 21.85
CA ASP A 39 3.92 17.42 21.56
C ASP A 39 5.27 17.54 20.84
N THR A 40 5.35 18.41 19.85
CA THR A 40 6.44 18.49 18.87
C THR A 40 7.79 18.80 19.52
N VAL A 41 8.57 17.76 19.84
CA VAL A 41 9.97 17.89 20.24
C VAL A 41 10.83 17.55 19.03
N PHE A 42 11.50 18.57 18.47
CA PHE A 42 12.52 18.39 17.46
C PHE A 42 13.76 17.79 18.13
N TYR A 43 14.01 16.51 17.87
CA TYR A 43 15.21 15.82 18.34
C TYR A 43 16.36 16.10 17.37
N ASN A 44 17.48 16.58 17.91
CA ASN A 44 18.76 16.60 17.22
C ASN A 44 19.57 15.43 17.77
N ASN A 45 19.88 14.41 16.95
CA ASN A 45 20.65 13.24 17.37
C ASN A 45 21.74 12.98 16.34
N ASP A 46 22.97 12.79 16.80
CA ASP A 46 24.20 12.61 16.01
C ASP A 46 24.23 11.34 15.12
N ASN A 47 23.11 10.61 15.00
CA ASN A 47 22.90 9.50 14.09
C ASN A 47 21.53 9.64 13.40
N ASN A 48 21.42 10.62 12.49
CA ASN A 48 20.22 10.77 11.67
C ASN A 48 20.11 9.59 10.70
N TRP A 49 19.31 8.57 11.03
CA TRP A 49 19.09 7.41 10.17
C TRP A 49 18.38 7.75 8.85
N GLN A 50 17.85 8.97 8.72
CA GLN A 50 17.26 9.50 7.50
C GLN A 50 18.27 10.30 6.66
N ASP A 51 19.56 10.22 6.98
CA ASP A 51 20.60 10.81 6.15
C ASP A 51 20.49 10.26 4.71
N GLY A 52 20.67 11.14 3.73
CA GLY A 52 20.44 10.84 2.31
C GLY A 52 18.97 10.83 1.87
N PHE A 53 17.99 11.09 2.75
CA PHE A 53 16.59 11.18 2.32
C PHE A 53 16.28 12.46 1.53
N GLY A 54 17.15 13.47 1.63
CA GLY A 54 16.96 14.78 1.02
C GLY A 54 15.90 15.62 1.75
N LEU A 55 15.75 15.43 3.06
CA LEU A 55 14.81 16.16 3.90
C LEU A 55 15.51 17.26 4.69
N THR A 56 14.78 18.36 4.90
CA THR A 56 15.13 19.38 5.89
C THR A 56 14.45 19.14 7.24
N HIS A 57 13.47 18.24 7.29
CA HIS A 57 12.55 18.01 8.41
C HIS A 57 11.71 19.24 8.77
N ASP A 58 11.58 20.18 7.83
CA ASP A 58 10.68 21.32 7.89
C ASP A 58 9.49 21.06 6.95
N PRO A 59 8.28 20.80 7.48
CA PRO A 59 7.12 20.45 6.66
C PRO A 59 6.70 21.51 5.63
N ASP A 60 7.08 22.77 5.85
CA ASP A 60 6.79 23.88 4.94
C ASP A 60 7.80 23.94 3.77
N LYS A 61 8.99 23.38 3.93
CA LYS A 61 10.05 23.36 2.92
C LYS A 61 10.10 22.07 2.12
N ASP A 62 9.90 20.94 2.79
CA ASP A 62 9.98 19.63 2.14
C ASP A 62 8.78 19.40 1.22
N SER A 63 9.01 18.74 0.09
CA SER A 63 7.97 18.42 -0.89
C SER A 63 7.99 16.94 -1.26
N ILE A 64 6.82 16.31 -1.21
CA ILE A 64 6.61 14.94 -1.65
C ILE A 64 5.56 14.97 -2.75
N TRP A 65 5.95 14.48 -3.93
CA TRP A 65 5.05 14.40 -5.09
C TRP A 65 4.42 15.75 -5.47
N GLY A 66 5.22 16.82 -5.42
CA GLY A 66 4.81 18.17 -5.81
C GLY A 66 3.92 18.90 -4.79
N LYS A 67 3.70 18.33 -3.59
CA LYS A 67 2.99 18.99 -2.49
C LYS A 67 3.89 19.09 -1.26
N SER A 68 3.75 20.18 -0.50
CA SER A 68 4.48 20.34 0.76
C SER A 68 4.17 19.19 1.71
N VAL A 69 5.12 18.83 2.58
CA VAL A 69 4.86 17.81 3.61
C VAL A 69 3.73 18.26 4.54
N LYS A 70 3.64 19.57 4.82
CA LYS A 70 2.53 20.19 5.56
C LYS A 70 1.15 19.79 5.04
N PHE A 71 0.94 19.77 3.72
CA PHE A 71 -0.32 19.34 3.11
C PHE A 71 -0.77 17.95 3.57
N TYR A 72 0.19 17.02 3.73
CA TYR A 72 -0.10 15.66 4.15
C TYR A 72 -0.30 15.56 5.66
N ILE A 73 0.60 16.15 6.47
CA ILE A 73 0.54 16.00 7.93
C ILE A 73 -0.62 16.77 8.56
N ASP A 74 -1.07 17.87 7.95
CA ASP A 74 -2.26 18.62 8.41
C ASP A 74 -3.58 17.94 8.01
N ASN A 75 -3.53 16.92 7.14
CA ASN A 75 -4.72 16.18 6.77
C ASN A 75 -5.18 15.33 7.98
N PRO A 76 -6.43 15.50 8.48
CA PRO A 76 -6.90 14.81 9.68
C PRO A 76 -6.97 13.28 9.53
N LYS A 77 -6.86 12.74 8.31
CA LYS A 77 -6.78 11.30 8.02
C LYS A 77 -5.35 10.78 7.89
N CYS A 78 -4.35 11.66 8.02
CA CYS A 78 -2.95 11.25 7.99
C CYS A 78 -2.64 10.35 9.19
N SER A 79 -1.97 9.23 8.92
CA SER A 79 -1.59 8.28 9.95
C SER A 79 -0.50 8.88 10.84
N PRO A 80 -0.67 8.86 12.17
CA PRO A 80 0.38 9.29 13.10
C PRO A 80 1.73 8.60 12.83
N ILE A 81 1.72 7.29 12.53
CA ILE A 81 2.95 6.51 12.26
C ILE A 81 3.71 7.05 11.03
N ALA A 82 3.00 7.58 10.02
CA ALA A 82 3.64 8.18 8.85
C ALA A 82 4.23 9.57 9.16
N ILE A 83 3.61 10.30 10.09
CA ILE A 83 4.16 11.56 10.63
C ILE A 83 5.43 11.25 11.42
N ASP A 84 5.38 10.28 12.33
CA ASP A 84 6.53 9.87 13.16
C ASP A 84 7.69 9.35 12.30
N PHE A 85 7.38 8.65 11.20
CA PHE A 85 8.37 8.25 10.22
C PHE A 85 9.04 9.47 9.57
N TYR A 86 8.26 10.46 9.11
CA TYR A 86 8.79 11.66 8.46
C TYR A 86 9.64 12.54 9.41
N THR A 87 9.22 12.67 10.67
CA THR A 87 9.93 13.45 11.70
C THR A 87 11.14 12.72 12.29
N GLY A 88 11.39 11.48 11.87
CA GLY A 88 12.51 10.67 12.33
C GLY A 88 12.31 10.00 13.70
N GLN A 89 11.13 10.17 14.29
CA GLN A 89 10.75 9.58 15.58
C GLN A 89 10.50 8.08 15.48
N PHE A 90 10.12 7.58 14.30
CA PHE A 90 9.95 6.15 14.04
C PHE A 90 10.89 5.67 12.92
N ARG A 91 11.92 4.91 13.31
CA ARG A 91 12.75 4.12 12.38
C ARG A 91 12.12 2.74 12.16
N PRO A 92 11.81 2.33 10.92
CA PRO A 92 11.30 0.99 10.66
C PRO A 92 12.28 -0.09 11.11
N THR A 93 11.72 -1.12 11.75
CA THR A 93 12.39 -2.41 12.04
C THR A 93 11.44 -3.57 11.71
N ASP A 94 11.85 -4.79 12.00
CA ASP A 94 11.07 -6.03 11.86
C ASP A 94 9.92 -6.16 12.89
N ASN A 95 8.95 -5.24 12.84
CA ASN A 95 7.84 -5.21 13.79
C ASN A 95 6.48 -4.87 13.14
N ASN A 96 5.41 -5.03 13.94
CA ASN A 96 4.04 -4.78 13.50
C ASN A 96 3.76 -3.30 13.14
N THR A 97 4.46 -2.35 13.77
CA THR A 97 4.33 -0.92 13.46
C THR A 97 4.86 -0.62 12.06
N THR A 98 5.97 -1.23 11.66
CA THR A 98 6.49 -1.17 10.29
C THR A 98 5.48 -1.79 9.32
N ALA A 99 4.98 -3.00 9.60
CA ALA A 99 3.97 -3.63 8.75
C ALA A 99 2.73 -2.73 8.57
N ALA A 100 2.29 -2.06 9.63
CA ALA A 100 1.19 -1.10 9.60
C ALA A 100 1.51 0.13 8.74
N LEU A 101 2.72 0.73 8.88
CA LEU A 101 3.18 1.85 8.06
C LEU A 101 3.17 1.49 6.57
N LEU A 102 3.78 0.35 6.20
CA LEU A 102 3.94 -0.05 4.79
C LEU A 102 2.60 -0.34 4.11
N LYS A 103 1.63 -0.90 4.84
CA LYS A 103 0.27 -1.16 4.33
C LYS A 103 -0.45 0.13 3.89
N LEU A 104 -0.15 1.28 4.50
CA LEU A 104 -0.79 2.56 4.18
C LEU A 104 -0.60 2.97 2.72
N ALA A 105 0.51 2.57 2.07
CA ALA A 105 0.80 2.88 0.67
C ALA A 105 -0.34 2.45 -0.27
N THR A 106 -1.12 1.44 0.11
CA THR A 106 -2.23 0.92 -0.70
C THR A 106 -3.57 1.64 -0.48
N THR A 107 -3.60 2.77 0.25
CA THR A 107 -4.83 3.52 0.51
C THR A 107 -5.52 4.02 -0.76
N ASN A 108 -6.85 4.07 -0.74
CA ASN A 108 -7.65 4.70 -1.80
C ASN A 108 -7.68 6.24 -1.70
N ASP A 109 -7.16 6.81 -0.60
CA ASP A 109 -7.06 8.25 -0.45
C ASP A 109 -5.94 8.81 -1.32
N ASN A 110 -6.30 9.33 -2.50
CA ASN A 110 -5.37 9.92 -3.47
C ASN A 110 -4.59 11.12 -2.90
N ASN A 111 -5.07 11.78 -1.85
CA ASN A 111 -4.35 12.89 -1.23
C ASN A 111 -3.26 12.41 -0.28
N LEU A 112 -3.37 11.23 0.32
CA LEU A 112 -2.39 10.70 1.28
C LEU A 112 -1.49 9.61 0.68
N ARG A 113 -1.98 8.89 -0.34
CA ARG A 113 -1.23 7.81 -0.97
C ARG A 113 0.18 8.21 -1.43
N PRO A 114 0.43 9.39 -2.04
CA PRO A 114 1.79 9.77 -2.42
C PRO A 114 2.75 9.87 -1.24
N PHE A 115 2.27 10.33 -0.09
CA PHE A 115 3.06 10.40 1.15
C PHE A 115 3.36 9.00 1.71
N TYR A 116 2.37 8.12 1.75
CA TYR A 116 2.57 6.75 2.20
C TYR A 116 3.43 5.91 1.25
N ARG A 117 3.32 6.11 -0.06
CA ARG A 117 4.26 5.54 -1.03
C ARG A 117 5.68 6.03 -0.76
N TRP A 118 5.85 7.30 -0.42
CA TRP A 118 7.16 7.84 -0.06
C TRP A 118 7.72 7.13 1.18
N CYS A 119 6.92 6.89 2.23
CA CYS A 119 7.34 6.10 3.40
C CYS A 119 7.79 4.68 3.01
N LEU A 120 7.01 3.98 2.17
CA LEU A 120 7.34 2.65 1.66
C LEU A 120 8.66 2.69 0.86
N ASN A 121 8.81 3.64 -0.06
CA ASN A 121 10.02 3.78 -0.86
C ASN A 121 11.26 4.04 0.00
N LYS A 122 11.13 4.92 1.00
CA LYS A 122 12.23 5.22 1.93
C LYS A 122 12.58 4.01 2.79
N THR A 123 11.60 3.21 3.18
CA THR A 123 11.86 1.94 3.88
C THR A 123 12.60 0.95 2.99
N ILE A 124 12.23 0.81 1.72
CA ILE A 124 12.96 -0.01 0.72
C ILE A 124 14.41 0.47 0.57
N GLN A 125 14.68 1.77 0.65
CA GLN A 125 16.04 2.32 0.52
C GLN A 125 16.96 1.96 1.68
N ILE A 126 16.42 1.84 2.90
CA ILE A 126 17.21 1.58 4.12
C ILE A 126 17.12 0.14 4.61
N GLN A 127 16.40 -0.72 3.89
CA GLN A 127 16.20 -2.09 4.31
C GLN A 127 17.52 -2.85 4.42
N ASP A 128 17.70 -3.53 5.53
CA ASP A 128 18.70 -4.58 5.70
C ASP A 128 18.02 -5.96 5.59
N GLY A 129 18.76 -7.04 5.85
CA GLY A 129 18.25 -8.40 5.67
C GLY A 129 16.89 -8.66 6.34
N ALA A 130 16.74 -8.29 7.62
CA ALA A 130 15.50 -8.53 8.36
C ALA A 130 14.38 -7.57 7.92
N LEU A 131 14.68 -6.28 7.73
CA LEU A 131 13.68 -5.31 7.28
C LEU A 131 13.18 -5.60 5.86
N ALA A 132 14.02 -6.17 4.99
CA ALA A 132 13.66 -6.55 3.63
C ALA A 132 12.56 -7.63 3.57
N GLU A 133 12.35 -8.41 4.64
CA GLU A 133 11.24 -9.37 4.72
C GLU A 133 9.85 -8.71 4.73
N TYR A 134 9.77 -7.41 5.07
CA TYR A 134 8.50 -6.68 5.23
C TYR A 134 8.11 -5.83 4.03
N THR A 135 9.03 -5.54 3.11
CA THR A 135 8.84 -4.51 2.08
C THR A 135 8.27 -5.05 0.77
N GLY A 136 8.55 -6.30 0.43
CA GLY A 136 8.19 -6.89 -0.86
C GLY A 136 6.69 -7.00 -1.09
N VAL A 137 5.93 -7.56 -0.13
CA VAL A 137 4.47 -7.68 -0.26
C VAL A 137 3.79 -6.29 -0.39
N PRO A 138 4.07 -5.30 0.47
CA PRO A 138 3.51 -3.95 0.30
C PRO A 138 3.90 -3.28 -1.03
N ALA A 139 5.14 -3.45 -1.49
CA ALA A 139 5.62 -2.95 -2.78
C ALA A 139 4.84 -3.57 -3.95
N ARG A 140 4.67 -4.89 -3.94
CA ARG A 140 3.87 -5.61 -4.93
C ARG A 140 2.42 -5.16 -4.93
N GLN A 141 1.79 -5.08 -3.76
CA GLN A 141 0.40 -4.62 -3.62
C GLN A 141 0.20 -3.21 -4.17
N TYR A 142 1.17 -2.30 -3.94
CA TYR A 142 1.12 -0.97 -4.50
C TYR A 142 1.18 -0.99 -6.03
N ALA A 143 2.12 -1.75 -6.61
CA ALA A 143 2.26 -1.88 -8.06
C ALA A 143 1.02 -2.52 -8.71
N GLU A 144 0.49 -3.59 -8.13
CA GLU A 144 -0.73 -4.28 -8.55
C GLU A 144 -1.95 -3.36 -8.54
N LYS A 145 -2.09 -2.54 -7.50
CA LYS A 145 -3.27 -1.70 -7.30
C LYS A 145 -3.24 -0.39 -8.11
N PHE A 146 -2.05 0.19 -8.30
CA PHE A 146 -1.90 1.50 -8.94
C PHE A 146 -0.86 1.48 -10.07
N PRO A 147 -1.02 0.64 -11.11
CA PRO A 147 0.01 0.39 -12.13
C PRO A 147 0.46 1.66 -12.86
N LYS A 148 -0.49 2.55 -13.24
CA LYS A 148 -0.15 3.84 -13.87
C LYS A 148 0.68 4.73 -12.97
N GLU A 149 0.23 4.93 -11.73
CA GLU A 149 0.93 5.77 -10.75
C GLU A 149 2.29 5.18 -10.39
N PHE A 150 2.39 3.85 -10.29
CA PHE A 150 3.63 3.12 -10.07
C PHE A 150 4.66 3.44 -11.17
N PHE A 151 4.32 3.23 -12.44
CA PHE A 151 5.28 3.48 -13.52
C PHE A 151 5.62 4.97 -13.68
N THR A 152 4.65 5.88 -13.50
CA THR A 152 4.94 7.32 -13.44
C THR A 152 5.91 7.66 -12.31
N TYR A 153 5.76 7.03 -11.13
CA TYR A 153 6.67 7.23 -10.01
C TYR A 153 8.09 6.69 -10.28
N MET A 154 8.19 5.57 -10.98
CA MET A 154 9.47 4.98 -11.37
C MET A 154 10.18 5.84 -12.42
N ASP A 155 9.47 6.35 -13.42
CA ASP A 155 10.03 7.11 -14.55
C ASP A 155 10.64 8.46 -14.15
N ILE A 156 10.28 8.99 -12.98
CA ILE A 156 10.90 10.22 -12.44
C ILE A 156 12.35 9.98 -12.04
N ASP A 157 12.71 8.74 -11.69
CA ASP A 157 14.11 8.39 -11.43
C ASP A 157 14.82 7.97 -12.72
N THR A 158 15.66 8.85 -13.25
CA THR A 158 16.40 8.59 -14.50
C THR A 158 17.55 7.58 -14.33
N THR A 159 18.01 7.30 -13.10
CA THR A 159 19.08 6.32 -12.85
C THR A 159 18.57 4.89 -12.85
N LYS A 160 17.26 4.70 -12.70
CA LYS A 160 16.55 3.42 -12.52
C LYS A 160 16.83 2.71 -11.20
N GLU A 161 17.58 3.32 -10.28
CA GLU A 161 17.87 2.72 -8.98
C GLU A 161 16.60 2.40 -8.22
N LYS A 162 15.63 3.32 -8.21
CA LYS A 162 14.33 3.14 -7.57
C LYS A 162 13.58 1.94 -8.13
N TYR A 163 13.53 1.81 -9.46
CA TYR A 163 12.89 0.67 -10.11
C TYR A 163 13.54 -0.65 -9.69
N ASN A 164 14.88 -0.70 -9.73
CA ASN A 164 15.63 -1.89 -9.35
C ASN A 164 15.44 -2.24 -7.87
N SER A 165 15.47 -1.26 -6.96
CA SER A 165 15.22 -1.49 -5.53
C SER A 165 13.82 -2.05 -5.26
N TRP A 166 12.80 -1.56 -5.96
CA TRP A 166 11.44 -2.08 -5.85
C TRP A 166 11.30 -3.50 -6.41
N ALA A 167 11.85 -3.76 -7.60
CA ALA A 167 11.85 -5.09 -8.19
C ALA A 167 12.58 -6.10 -7.29
N ASN A 168 13.73 -5.71 -6.73
CA ASN A 168 14.50 -6.54 -5.79
C ASN A 168 13.75 -6.78 -4.48
N ALA A 169 13.10 -5.77 -3.91
CA ALA A 169 12.28 -5.93 -2.71
C ALA A 169 11.14 -6.93 -2.95
N ILE A 170 10.44 -6.82 -4.09
CA ILE A 170 9.37 -7.74 -4.47
C ILE A 170 9.91 -9.15 -4.74
N SER A 171 11.08 -9.27 -5.39
CA SER A 171 11.72 -10.56 -5.63
C SER A 171 12.11 -11.27 -4.34
N TYR A 172 12.56 -10.50 -3.34
CA TYR A 172 13.01 -11.03 -2.06
C TYR A 172 11.85 -11.50 -1.17
N SER A 173 10.81 -10.67 -1.00
CA SER A 173 9.74 -10.92 -0.01
C SER A 173 8.33 -10.61 -0.52
N GLY A 174 8.14 -10.46 -1.83
CA GLY A 174 6.85 -10.11 -2.45
C GLY A 174 5.93 -11.29 -2.77
N PHE A 175 6.10 -12.43 -2.09
CA PHE A 175 5.27 -13.62 -2.27
C PHE A 175 4.04 -13.55 -1.38
N TYR A 176 2.86 -13.81 -1.94
CA TYR A 176 1.65 -14.05 -1.15
C TYR A 176 1.63 -15.48 -0.63
N ASP A 177 0.85 -15.76 0.42
CA ASP A 177 0.73 -17.10 1.03
C ASP A 177 0.35 -18.20 0.03
N MET A 178 -0.36 -17.83 -1.04
CA MET A 178 -0.78 -18.74 -2.11
C MET A 178 0.27 -18.96 -3.20
N ASP A 179 1.37 -18.21 -3.19
CA ASP A 179 2.40 -18.30 -4.19
C ASP A 179 3.37 -19.46 -3.90
N ASP A 180 3.67 -20.24 -4.93
CA ASP A 180 4.74 -21.24 -4.90
C ASP A 180 5.97 -20.62 -5.57
N TYR A 181 6.99 -20.27 -4.79
CA TYR A 181 8.24 -19.67 -5.30
C TYR A 181 8.97 -20.58 -6.30
N LYS A 182 8.67 -21.89 -6.32
CA LYS A 182 9.20 -22.83 -7.32
C LYS A 182 8.46 -22.75 -8.66
N LYS A 183 7.38 -21.97 -8.75
CA LYS A 183 6.56 -21.73 -9.94
C LYS A 183 6.52 -20.24 -10.27
N PRO A 184 7.66 -19.60 -10.58
CA PRO A 184 7.72 -18.16 -10.84
C PRO A 184 6.86 -17.73 -12.04
N GLN A 185 6.63 -18.62 -13.02
CA GLN A 185 5.74 -18.35 -14.16
C GLN A 185 4.28 -18.11 -13.72
N ASP A 186 3.80 -18.86 -12.73
CA ASP A 186 2.43 -18.70 -12.22
C ASP A 186 2.29 -17.37 -11.46
N ILE A 187 3.34 -16.99 -10.72
CA ILE A 187 3.39 -15.72 -9.98
C ILE A 187 3.43 -14.55 -10.97
N ARG A 188 4.29 -14.60 -12.01
CA ARG A 188 4.34 -13.61 -13.08
C ARG A 188 2.98 -13.42 -13.73
N LYS A 189 2.32 -14.53 -14.10
CA LYS A 189 1.01 -14.49 -14.73
C LYS A 189 -0.01 -13.78 -13.84
N ARG A 190 -0.05 -14.08 -12.54
CA ARG A 190 -0.94 -13.42 -11.57
C ARG A 190 -0.62 -11.94 -11.40
N LEU A 191 0.65 -11.57 -11.26
CA LEU A 191 1.09 -10.17 -11.14
C LEU A 191 0.70 -9.37 -12.40
N THR A 192 1.06 -9.86 -13.58
CA THR A 192 0.68 -9.25 -14.88
C THR A 192 -0.83 -9.08 -14.97
N GLN A 193 -1.59 -10.15 -14.71
CA GLN A 193 -3.05 -10.13 -14.82
C GLN A 193 -3.65 -9.09 -13.87
N THR A 194 -3.24 -9.08 -12.61
CA THR A 194 -3.77 -8.15 -11.60
C THR A 194 -3.45 -6.69 -11.95
N MET A 195 -2.22 -6.41 -12.40
CA MET A 195 -1.83 -5.07 -12.85
C MET A 195 -2.64 -4.64 -14.08
N ASN A 196 -2.85 -5.52 -15.06
CA ASN A 196 -3.62 -5.20 -16.25
C ASN A 196 -5.11 -4.94 -15.93
N GLU A 197 -5.71 -5.75 -15.05
CA GLU A 197 -7.09 -5.57 -14.59
C GLU A 197 -7.30 -4.23 -13.87
N ASN A 198 -6.32 -3.78 -13.08
CA ASN A 198 -6.37 -2.49 -12.39
C ASN A 198 -5.92 -1.30 -13.26
N CYS A 199 -5.39 -1.56 -14.46
CA CYS A 199 -4.95 -0.52 -15.40
C CYS A 199 -6.08 -0.10 -16.36
N ILE A 200 -7.01 0.74 -15.89
CA ILE A 200 -8.11 1.26 -16.73
C ILE A 200 -7.52 1.99 -17.95
N ASN A 201 -7.86 1.57 -19.17
CA ASN A 201 -7.33 2.12 -20.44
C ASN A 201 -5.78 2.09 -20.46
N CYS A 202 -5.19 0.92 -20.21
CA CYS A 202 -3.74 0.71 -20.38
C CYS A 202 -3.36 0.84 -21.86
N SER A 203 -2.23 1.48 -22.15
CA SER A 203 -1.66 1.45 -23.50
C SER A 203 -0.90 0.15 -23.70
N GLU A 204 -0.79 -0.31 -24.94
CA GLU A 204 0.04 -1.49 -25.29
C GLU A 204 1.49 -1.35 -24.77
N GLN A 205 2.02 -0.12 -24.75
CA GLN A 205 3.33 0.15 -24.18
C GLN A 205 3.38 -0.12 -22.67
N LEU A 206 2.33 0.26 -21.94
CA LEU A 206 2.27 0.04 -20.50
C LEU A 206 2.05 -1.44 -20.16
N GLU A 207 1.26 -2.17 -20.95
CA GLU A 207 1.11 -3.63 -20.84
C GLU A 207 2.45 -4.35 -21.01
N LYS A 208 3.25 -3.98 -22.03
CA LYS A 208 4.60 -4.51 -22.21
C LYS A 208 5.52 -4.21 -21.02
N ARG A 209 5.35 -3.06 -20.37
CA ARG A 209 6.10 -2.70 -19.15
C ARG A 209 5.66 -3.52 -17.95
N ILE A 210 4.37 -3.80 -17.81
CA ILE A 210 3.82 -4.69 -16.77
C ILE A 210 4.43 -6.09 -16.92
N ASP A 211 4.44 -6.64 -18.14
CA ASP A 211 5.03 -7.96 -18.41
C ASP A 211 6.53 -8.01 -18.12
N LYS A 212 7.26 -6.95 -18.49
CA LYS A 212 8.68 -6.84 -18.16
C LYS A 212 8.88 -6.77 -16.65
N PHE A 213 8.12 -5.94 -15.95
CA PHE A 213 8.21 -5.78 -14.50
C PHE A 213 7.94 -7.09 -13.76
N ALA A 214 6.93 -7.85 -14.17
CA ALA A 214 6.65 -9.16 -13.59
C ALA A 214 7.83 -10.13 -13.76
N LYS A 215 8.47 -10.15 -14.94
CA LYS A 215 9.68 -10.95 -15.19
C LYS A 215 10.86 -10.50 -14.35
N ASP A 216 11.06 -9.19 -14.21
CA ASP A 216 12.14 -8.63 -13.40
C ASP A 216 11.95 -8.93 -11.90
N CYS A 217 10.71 -9.05 -11.42
CA CYS A 217 10.44 -9.39 -10.02
C CYS A 217 10.62 -10.89 -9.73
N PHE A 218 10.31 -11.76 -10.70
CA PHE A 218 10.29 -13.20 -10.48
C PHE A 218 10.96 -13.89 -11.68
N GLU A 219 12.27 -14.14 -11.61
CA GLU A 219 13.06 -14.78 -12.69
C GLU A 219 12.79 -16.27 -12.90
#